data_AF-A0A4V0HTM0-F1
#
_entry.id   AF-A0A4V0HTM0-F1
#
_cell.length_a   1.000
_cell.length_b   1.000
_cell.length_c   1.000
_cell.angle_alpha   90.00
_cell.angle_beta   90.00
_cell.angle_gamma   90.00
#
_symmetry.space_group_name_H-M   'P 1'
#
loop_
_entity.id
_entity.type
_entity.pdbx_description
1 polymer ?
#
loop_
_entity_poly.entity_id
_entity_poly.type
_entity_poly.pdbx_seq_one_letter_code
_entity_poly.pdbx_strand_id
1 'polypeptide(L)'
;MTLNDVAIRGIAYWAWILSELEVAGVAGRAVSETQETHLKLFRDIFGNPFRPVAFDPTWRTSTVVALAEGIYAERAFDRMPILADALQDAGCDNADVLNHCRGGGPHCRGCWVVDLVLGKE
;
A
#
# COMPACT_ATOMS: atom_id res chain seq x y z
N MET A 1 -10.39 37.37 -52.51
CA MET A 1 -10.63 36.60 -51.27
C MET A 1 -9.34 35.83 -50.99
N THR A 2 -8.40 36.46 -50.31
CA THR A 2 -6.98 36.03 -50.25
C THR A 2 -6.68 35.37 -48.91
N LEU A 3 -6.34 34.08 -48.98
CA LEU A 3 -5.40 33.24 -48.19
C LEU A 3 -4.73 33.77 -46.88
N ASN A 4 -5.36 34.63 -46.08
CA ASN A 4 -4.75 35.21 -44.87
C ASN A 4 -5.54 34.95 -43.57
N ASP A 5 -6.56 34.09 -43.57
CA ASP A 5 -7.43 33.88 -42.39
C ASP A 5 -7.13 32.58 -41.60
N VAL A 6 -6.24 31.72 -42.12
CA VAL A 6 -5.89 30.45 -41.46
C VAL A 6 -4.63 30.58 -40.57
N ALA A 7 -3.79 31.60 -40.78
CA ALA A 7 -2.51 31.72 -40.07
C ALA A 7 -2.60 32.37 -38.67
N ILE A 8 -3.60 33.21 -38.39
CA ILE A 8 -3.71 33.90 -37.09
C ILE A 8 -4.32 32.98 -36.01
N ARG A 9 -5.12 31.98 -36.40
CA ARG A 9 -5.70 31.00 -35.47
C ARG A 9 -4.70 29.94 -34.99
N GLY A 10 -3.57 29.78 -35.67
CA GLY A 10 -2.52 28.84 -35.26
C GLY A 10 -1.73 29.33 -34.05
N ILE A 11 -1.29 30.58 -34.04
CA ILE A 11 -0.43 31.11 -32.96
C ILE A 11 -1.19 31.20 -31.63
N ALA A 12 -2.46 31.62 -31.65
CA ALA A 12 -3.29 31.67 -30.45
C ALA A 12 -3.65 30.27 -29.90
N TYR A 13 -3.85 29.28 -30.78
CA TYR A 13 -4.11 27.90 -30.40
C TYR A 13 -2.87 27.21 -29.81
N TRP A 14 -1.69 27.45 -30.39
CA TRP A 14 -0.43 26.97 -29.84
C TRP A 14 -0.03 27.70 -28.55
N ALA A 15 -0.35 28.99 -28.41
CA ALA A 15 -0.14 29.73 -27.17
C ALA A 15 -1.05 29.24 -26.02
N TRP A 16 -2.31 28.87 -26.32
CA TRP A 16 -3.22 28.23 -25.36
C TRP A 16 -2.75 26.83 -24.95
N ILE A 17 -2.31 26.00 -25.91
CA ILE A 17 -1.71 24.69 -25.61
C ILE A 17 -0.44 24.82 -24.77
N LEU A 18 0.40 25.82 -25.03
CA LEU A 18 1.66 26.03 -24.30
C LEU A 18 1.44 26.59 -22.88
N SER A 19 0.37 27.36 -22.62
CA SER A 19 0.00 27.77 -21.24
C SER A 19 -0.53 26.62 -20.39
N GLU A 20 -1.05 25.56 -21.01
CA GLU A 20 -1.51 24.35 -20.33
C GLU A 20 -0.38 23.34 -20.03
N LEU A 21 0.77 23.43 -20.74
CA LEU A 21 1.87 22.46 -20.61
C LEU A 21 2.86 22.75 -19.48
N GLU A 22 2.81 23.93 -18.85
CA GLU A 22 3.56 24.19 -17.60
C GLU A 22 2.98 23.44 -16.39
N VAL A 23 1.76 22.90 -16.49
CA VAL A 23 1.12 22.13 -15.40
C VAL A 23 1.37 20.62 -15.50
N ALA A 24 1.88 20.14 -16.64
CA ALA A 24 2.08 18.70 -16.89
C ALA A 24 3.24 18.08 -16.09
N GLY A 25 4.17 18.87 -15.57
CA GLY A 25 5.28 18.39 -14.72
C GLY A 25 4.90 18.10 -13.26
N VAL A 26 3.81 18.70 -12.77
CA VAL A 26 3.36 18.56 -11.37
C VAL A 26 2.28 17.49 -11.24
N ALA A 27 1.45 17.30 -12.28
CA ALA A 27 0.40 16.28 -12.30
C ALA A 27 0.97 14.84 -12.32
N GLY A 28 2.12 14.61 -12.97
CA GLY A 28 2.75 13.28 -13.04
C GLY A 28 3.28 12.74 -11.70
N ARG A 29 3.79 13.62 -10.82
CA ARG A 29 4.29 13.23 -9.49
C ARG A 29 3.18 13.04 -8.45
N ALA A 30 2.15 13.89 -8.49
CA ALA A 30 1.03 13.80 -7.55
C ALA A 30 0.16 12.55 -7.79
N VAL A 31 0.03 12.12 -9.05
CA VAL A 31 -0.64 10.86 -9.39
C VAL A 31 0.17 9.64 -8.94
N SER A 32 1.51 9.66 -9.06
CA SER A 32 2.36 8.54 -8.62
C SER A 32 2.41 8.35 -7.11
N GLU A 33 2.54 9.43 -6.32
CA GLU A 33 2.59 9.35 -4.84
C GLU A 33 1.27 8.84 -4.24
N THR A 34 0.14 9.28 -4.80
CA THR A 34 -1.19 8.84 -4.37
C THR A 34 -1.42 7.36 -4.71
N GLN A 35 -1.00 6.93 -5.91
CA GLN A 35 -1.11 5.55 -6.35
C GLN A 35 -0.23 4.60 -5.53
N GLU A 36 1.01 4.97 -5.22
CA GLU A 36 1.87 4.15 -4.35
C GLU A 36 1.29 3.94 -2.96
N THR A 37 0.67 4.99 -2.39
CA THR A 37 0.04 4.92 -1.06
C THR A 37 -1.17 3.98 -1.09
N HIS A 38 -2.02 4.08 -2.12
CA HIS A 38 -3.17 3.18 -2.29
C HIS A 38 -2.74 1.72 -2.47
N LEU A 39 -1.68 1.46 -3.25
CA LEU A 39 -1.15 0.11 -3.46
C LEU A 39 -0.59 -0.50 -2.17
N LYS A 40 0.09 0.31 -1.35
CA LYS A 40 0.60 -0.13 -0.05
C LYS A 40 -0.53 -0.50 0.91
N LEU A 41 -1.58 0.32 0.98
CA LEU A 41 -2.76 0.03 1.80
C LEU A 41 -3.53 -1.21 1.29
N PHE A 42 -3.65 -1.35 -0.03
CA PHE A 42 -4.28 -2.53 -0.63
C PHE A 42 -3.54 -3.82 -0.26
N ARG A 43 -2.21 -3.79 -0.30
CA ARG A 43 -1.36 -4.93 0.14
C ARG A 43 -1.42 -5.17 1.64
N ASP A 44 -1.66 -4.13 2.45
CA ASP A 44 -1.88 -4.30 3.88
C ASP A 44 -3.19 -5.02 4.18
N ILE A 45 -4.26 -4.71 3.44
CA ILE A 45 -5.57 -5.33 3.70
C ILE A 45 -5.68 -6.74 3.11
N PHE A 46 -5.18 -6.95 1.90
CA PHE A 46 -5.40 -8.19 1.15
C PHE A 46 -4.15 -9.06 0.99
N GLY A 47 -2.97 -8.57 1.38
CA GLY A 47 -1.71 -9.23 1.03
C GLY A 47 -1.53 -9.31 -0.49
N ASN A 48 -1.08 -10.47 -0.97
CA ASN A 48 -1.03 -10.78 -2.40
C ASN A 48 -2.24 -11.63 -2.80
N PRO A 49 -3.26 -11.06 -3.48
CA PRO A 49 -4.48 -11.81 -3.82
C PRO A 49 -4.23 -12.95 -4.83
N PHE A 50 -3.11 -12.94 -5.56
CA PHE A 50 -2.75 -13.99 -6.51
C PHE A 50 -1.84 -15.06 -5.92
N ARG A 51 -1.39 -14.87 -4.68
CA ARG A 51 -0.63 -15.85 -3.89
C ARG A 51 -1.14 -15.83 -2.45
N PRO A 52 -2.32 -16.43 -2.18
CA PRO A 52 -2.83 -16.54 -0.83
C PRO A 52 -1.81 -17.27 0.05
N VAL A 53 -1.60 -16.75 1.25
CA VAL A 53 -0.72 -17.38 2.24
C VAL A 53 -1.56 -18.35 3.06
N ALA A 54 -1.19 -19.64 3.06
CA ALA A 54 -1.75 -20.60 3.99
C ALA A 54 -1.11 -20.38 5.37
N PHE A 55 -1.90 -19.90 6.33
CA PHE A 55 -1.44 -19.70 7.71
C PHE A 55 -1.42 -21.03 8.46
N ASP A 56 -0.26 -21.45 8.96
CA ASP A 56 -0.16 -22.66 9.78
C ASP A 56 -0.72 -22.38 11.19
N PRO A 57 -1.72 -23.14 11.66
CA PRO A 57 -2.28 -22.97 13.00
C PRO A 57 -1.25 -23.09 14.13
N THR A 58 -0.13 -23.80 13.91
CA THR A 58 0.94 -23.94 14.90
C THR A 58 1.64 -22.61 15.22
N TRP A 59 1.63 -21.64 14.30
CA TRP A 59 2.18 -20.30 14.52
C TRP A 59 1.33 -19.45 15.46
N ARG A 60 0.06 -19.84 15.68
CA ARG A 60 -0.91 -19.13 16.54
C ARG A 60 -0.69 -19.47 18.02
N THR A 61 0.51 -19.19 18.52
CA THR A 61 0.82 -19.35 19.95
C THR A 61 0.11 -18.29 20.79
N SER A 62 -0.03 -18.53 22.09
CA SER A 62 -0.66 -17.56 23.02
C SER A 62 0.03 -16.19 22.99
N THR A 63 1.36 -16.17 22.88
CA THR A 63 2.15 -14.94 22.76
C THR A 63 1.83 -14.17 21.48
N VAL A 64 1.78 -14.87 20.35
CA VAL A 64 1.49 -14.28 19.04
C VAL A 64 0.08 -13.69 19.01
N VAL A 65 -0.91 -14.41 19.56
CA VAL A 65 -2.30 -13.92 19.66
C VAL A 65 -2.39 -12.70 20.56
N ALA A 66 -1.80 -12.74 21.76
CA ALA A 66 -1.85 -11.62 22.69
C ALA A 66 -1.21 -10.34 22.11
N LEU A 67 -0.10 -10.49 21.37
CA LEU A 67 0.52 -9.37 20.66
C LEU A 67 -0.40 -8.81 19.57
N ALA A 68 -0.99 -9.67 18.75
CA ALA A 68 -1.91 -9.26 17.68
C ALA A 68 -3.17 -8.57 18.24
N GLU A 69 -3.73 -9.06 19.34
CA GLU A 69 -4.87 -8.43 20.03
C GLU A 69 -4.51 -7.03 20.54
N GLY A 70 -3.35 -6.88 21.19
CA GLY A 70 -2.85 -5.59 21.66
C GLY A 70 -2.64 -4.60 20.53
N ILE A 71 -1.97 -5.02 19.44
CA ILE A 71 -1.77 -4.21 18.23
C ILE A 71 -3.13 -3.74 17.68
N TYR A 72 -4.08 -4.65 17.54
CA TYR A 72 -5.39 -4.37 16.95
C TYR A 72 -6.24 -3.42 17.82
N ALA A 73 -6.26 -3.66 19.13
CA ALA A 73 -7.03 -2.90 20.10
C ALA A 73 -6.50 -1.47 20.23
N GLU A 74 -5.20 -1.31 20.45
CA GLU A 74 -4.52 -0.03 20.65
C GLU A 74 -4.24 0.71 19.34
N ARG A 75 -4.38 0.04 18.18
CA ARG A 75 -3.93 0.52 16.86
C ARG A 75 -2.42 0.82 16.85
N ALA A 76 -1.66 0.10 17.66
CA ALA A 76 -0.20 0.25 17.82
C ALA A 76 0.54 -0.55 16.73
N PHE A 77 0.29 -0.21 15.46
CA PHE A 77 0.88 -0.91 14.32
C PHE A 77 2.39 -0.66 14.13
N ASP A 78 2.96 0.28 14.87
CA ASP A 78 4.40 0.43 15.04
C ASP A 78 5.06 -0.81 15.67
N ARG A 79 4.27 -1.66 16.37
CA ARG A 79 4.74 -2.91 16.98
C ARG A 79 4.70 -4.12 16.03
N MET A 80 4.37 -3.94 14.75
CA MET A 80 4.35 -5.04 13.75
C MET A 80 5.69 -5.79 13.63
N PRO A 81 6.88 -5.15 13.71
CA PRO A 81 8.15 -5.89 13.74
C PRO A 81 8.27 -6.85 14.93
N ILE A 82 7.72 -6.49 16.10
CA ILE A 82 7.71 -7.36 17.30
C ILE A 82 6.81 -8.58 17.05
N LEU A 83 5.68 -8.39 16.36
CA LEU A 83 4.82 -9.50 15.94
C LEU A 83 5.55 -10.44 14.96
N ALA A 84 6.39 -9.89 14.07
CA ALA A 84 7.20 -10.69 13.15
C ALA A 84 8.17 -11.61 13.91
N ASP A 85 8.83 -11.08 14.93
CA ASP A 85 9.79 -11.84 15.74
C ASP A 85 9.07 -12.92 16.55
N ALA A 86 7.92 -12.61 17.16
CA ALA A 86 7.11 -13.59 17.85
C ALA A 86 6.59 -14.71 16.92
N LEU A 87 6.21 -14.38 15.68
CA LEU A 87 5.83 -15.37 14.67
C LEU A 87 7.02 -16.25 14.28
N GLN A 88 8.20 -15.66 14.11
CA GLN A 88 9.42 -16.40 13.79
C GLN A 88 9.82 -17.35 14.93
N ASP A 89 9.72 -16.90 16.19
CA ASP A 89 9.94 -17.73 17.39
C ASP A 89 8.93 -18.88 17.50
N ALA A 90 7.70 -18.66 17.01
CA ALA A 90 6.68 -19.71 16.89
C ALA A 90 6.91 -20.69 15.72
N GLY A 91 8.00 -20.53 14.97
CA GLY A 91 8.37 -21.40 13.85
C GLY A 91 7.81 -20.96 12.49
N CYS A 92 7.30 -19.74 12.36
CA CYS A 92 6.92 -19.18 11.06
C CYS A 92 8.17 -18.91 10.22
N ASP A 93 8.27 -19.58 9.07
CA ASP A 93 9.33 -19.41 8.07
C ASP A 93 8.81 -18.74 6.77
N ASN A 94 7.52 -18.39 6.73
CA ASN A 94 6.90 -17.78 5.58
C ASN A 94 7.43 -16.35 5.36
N ALA A 95 8.24 -16.18 4.31
CA ALA A 95 8.88 -14.91 3.99
C ALA A 95 7.87 -13.78 3.71
N ASP A 96 6.71 -14.07 3.11
CA ASP A 96 5.70 -13.03 2.82
C ASP A 96 5.09 -12.48 4.11
N VAL A 97 4.80 -13.35 5.09
CA VAL A 97 4.31 -12.94 6.43
C VAL A 97 5.35 -12.10 7.15
N LEU A 98 6.58 -12.62 7.25
CA LEU A 98 7.65 -11.96 8.02
C LEU A 98 8.07 -10.64 7.37
N ASN A 99 8.19 -10.59 6.05
CA ASN A 99 8.56 -9.36 5.33
C ASN A 99 7.45 -8.32 5.38
N HIS A 100 6.17 -8.75 5.39
CA HIS A 100 5.07 -7.81 5.55
C HIS A 100 5.10 -7.13 6.92
N CYS A 101 5.24 -7.90 8.02
CA CYS A 101 5.31 -7.35 9.38
C CYS A 101 6.53 -6.45 9.62
N ARG A 102 7.66 -6.74 8.96
CA ARG A 102 8.89 -5.94 9.05
C ARG A 102 8.91 -4.77 8.07
N GLY A 103 7.99 -4.74 7.10
CA GLY A 103 7.92 -3.70 6.10
C GLY A 103 7.50 -2.37 6.72
N GLY A 104 8.11 -1.27 6.29
CA GLY A 104 7.70 0.08 6.69
C GLY A 104 6.43 0.60 5.99
N GLY A 105 5.58 -0.30 5.50
CA GLY A 105 4.32 0.05 4.86
C GLY A 105 3.31 0.58 5.88
N PRO A 106 2.29 1.35 5.44
CA PRO A 106 1.16 1.66 6.29
C PRO A 106 0.47 0.36 6.70
N HIS A 107 0.25 0.23 8.00
CA HIS A 107 -0.53 -0.85 8.59
C HIS A 107 -1.82 -0.26 9.19
N CYS A 108 -2.94 -0.92 8.96
CA CYS A 108 -4.24 -0.47 9.42
C CYS A 108 -5.08 -1.64 9.95
N ARG A 109 -6.28 -1.33 10.45
CA ARG A 109 -7.25 -2.38 10.77
C ARG A 109 -7.69 -3.06 9.48
N GLY A 110 -7.66 -4.38 9.47
CA GLY A 110 -7.73 -5.16 8.23
C GLY A 110 -6.38 -5.69 7.77
N CYS A 111 -5.27 -5.37 8.48
CA CYS A 111 -3.95 -5.93 8.17
C CYS A 111 -4.05 -7.45 8.09
N TRP A 112 -3.77 -8.01 6.92
CA TRP A 112 -4.04 -9.41 6.62
C TRP A 112 -3.33 -10.33 7.62
N VAL A 113 -2.06 -10.07 7.98
CA VAL A 113 -1.34 -10.91 8.97
C VAL A 113 -1.99 -10.88 10.34
N VAL A 114 -2.44 -9.71 10.80
CA VAL A 114 -3.12 -9.59 12.10
C VAL A 114 -4.45 -10.33 12.08
N ASP A 115 -5.20 -10.22 10.99
CA ASP A 115 -6.47 -10.92 10.85
C ASP A 115 -6.29 -12.44 10.71
N LEU A 116 -5.24 -12.91 10.01
CA LEU A 116 -4.83 -14.32 9.99
C LEU A 116 -4.54 -14.82 11.42
N VAL A 117 -3.75 -14.07 12.19
CA VAL A 117 -3.42 -14.45 13.57
C VAL A 117 -4.67 -14.50 14.45
N LEU A 118 -5.59 -13.55 14.29
CA LEU A 118 -6.82 -13.48 15.08
C LEU A 118 -7.95 -14.38 14.55
N GLY A 119 -7.77 -15.04 13.40
CA GLY A 119 -8.78 -15.91 12.78
C GLY A 119 -10.02 -15.15 12.29
N LYS A 120 -9.83 -13.94 11.75
CA LYS A 120 -10.90 -13.03 11.31
C LYS A 120 -11.14 -13.03 9.79
N GLU A 121 -10.62 -14.03 9.10
CA GLU A 121 -10.67 -14.21 7.63
C GLU A 121 -12.06 -14.58 7.10
#